data_AF-A0A1Y1UBI7-F1
#
_entry.id   AF-A0A1Y1UBI7-F1
#
_cell.length_a   1.000
_cell.length_b   1.000
_cell.length_c   1.000
_cell.angle_alpha   90.00
_cell.angle_beta   90.00
_cell.angle_gamma   90.00
#
_symmetry.space_group_name_H-M   'P 1'
#
loop_
_entity.id
_entity.type
_entity.pdbx_description
1 polymer ?
#
loop_
_entity_poly.entity_id
_entity_poly.type
_entity_poly.pdbx_seq_one_letter_code
_entity_poly.pdbx_strand_id
1 'polypeptide(L)'
;MSAAIGDIVNFTFVAGNHTATQSTFADPCLNAGFTSGFQAVGTSGSPTTFSILVNTTSPTWVYCAQAGHCQAGMVMAINAPTSGNKTFAAFQALAKGDVNSPGGSTPTPAASVSGGGSASSASSSVSSTPGASAASGAASAAPSGGALASSTPSTWYLILSLGVPFLFKF
;
A
#
# COMPACT_ATOMS: atom_id res chain seq x y z
N MET A 1 3.43 -10.78 -7.41
CA MET A 1 4.90 -10.70 -7.22
C MET A 1 5.25 -11.01 -5.76
N SER A 2 6.53 -11.11 -5.41
CA SER A 2 7.02 -11.20 -4.02
C SER A 2 7.93 -10.00 -3.71
N ALA A 3 7.89 -9.50 -2.48
CA ALA A 3 8.75 -8.43 -1.95
C ALA A 3 8.88 -8.54 -0.42
N ALA A 4 10.07 -8.26 0.09
CA ALA A 4 10.40 -8.28 1.51
C ALA A 4 10.00 -6.96 2.21
N ILE A 5 9.96 -6.97 3.54
CA ILE A 5 9.78 -5.74 4.32
C ILE A 5 11.03 -4.86 4.15
N GLY A 6 10.83 -3.61 3.73
CA GLY A 6 11.90 -2.68 3.36
C GLY A 6 12.07 -2.48 1.85
N ASP A 7 11.47 -3.33 1.01
CA ASP A 7 11.51 -3.15 -0.46
C ASP A 7 10.67 -1.94 -0.91
N ILE A 8 11.07 -1.32 -2.01
CA ILE A 8 10.27 -0.31 -2.71
C ILE A 8 9.64 -0.93 -3.95
N VAL A 9 8.32 -0.91 -4.04
CA VAL A 9 7.58 -1.28 -5.27
C VAL A 9 7.26 -0.03 -6.07
N ASN A 10 7.70 -0.01 -7.33
CA ASN A 10 7.54 1.09 -8.26
C ASN A 10 6.48 0.73 -9.32
N PHE A 11 5.37 1.47 -9.34
CA PHE A 11 4.36 1.41 -10.39
C PHE A 11 4.74 2.46 -11.45
N THR A 12 5.17 2.02 -12.63
CA THR A 12 5.58 2.92 -13.73
C THR A 12 4.58 2.87 -14.86
N PHE A 13 3.94 4.01 -15.11
CA PHE A 13 2.93 4.21 -16.13
C PHE A 13 3.62 4.74 -17.39
N VAL A 14 3.43 4.10 -18.54
CA VAL A 14 4.11 4.46 -19.81
C VAL A 14 3.15 4.94 -20.90
N ALA A 15 1.85 4.64 -20.79
CA ALA A 15 0.80 5.16 -21.66
C ALA A 15 -0.54 5.31 -20.91
N GLY A 16 -1.53 5.93 -21.56
CA GLY A 16 -2.92 5.98 -21.12
C GLY A 16 -3.18 6.90 -19.93
N ASN A 17 -4.18 6.55 -19.12
CA ASN A 17 -4.45 7.19 -17.82
C ASN A 17 -4.88 6.13 -16.81
N HIS A 18 -4.06 5.91 -15.79
CA HIS A 18 -4.15 4.77 -14.89
C HIS A 18 -3.95 5.18 -13.44
N THR A 19 -4.25 4.28 -12.49
CA THR A 19 -3.86 4.45 -11.08
C THR A 19 -3.25 3.16 -10.54
N ALA A 20 -2.46 3.29 -9.48
CA ALA A 20 -2.22 2.23 -8.52
C ALA A 20 -2.96 2.60 -7.22
N THR A 21 -4.16 2.05 -7.03
CA THR A 21 -5.00 2.28 -5.83
C THR A 21 -5.15 0.97 -5.05
N GLN A 22 -4.93 1.00 -3.74
CA GLN A 22 -5.06 -0.17 -2.88
C GLN A 22 -6.53 -0.56 -2.67
N SER A 23 -6.82 -1.86 -2.67
CA SER A 23 -8.16 -2.40 -2.37
C SER A 23 -8.09 -3.56 -1.37
N THR A 24 -9.24 -4.12 -1.00
CA THR A 24 -9.30 -5.42 -0.31
C THR A 24 -9.36 -6.54 -1.36
N PHE A 25 -9.11 -7.80 -0.94
CA PHE A 25 -9.33 -8.95 -1.82
C PHE A 25 -10.81 -9.14 -2.19
N ALA A 26 -11.73 -8.81 -1.27
CA ALA A 26 -13.17 -9.03 -1.43
C ALA A 26 -13.86 -7.94 -2.26
N ASP A 27 -13.32 -6.71 -2.20
CA ASP A 27 -13.84 -5.49 -2.81
C ASP A 27 -12.82 -4.94 -3.83
N PRO A 28 -12.49 -5.69 -4.90
CA PRO A 28 -11.31 -5.47 -5.73
C PRO A 28 -11.22 -4.08 -6.36
N CYS A 29 -12.37 -3.45 -6.64
CA CYS A 29 -12.49 -2.16 -7.31
C CYS A 29 -12.84 -0.99 -6.37
N LEU A 30 -12.71 -1.18 -5.05
CA LEU A 30 -12.98 -0.17 -4.03
C LEU A 30 -11.69 0.24 -3.31
N ASN A 31 -11.49 1.54 -3.10
CA ASN A 31 -10.29 2.04 -2.41
C ASN A 31 -10.33 1.68 -0.91
N ALA A 32 -9.26 1.05 -0.43
CA ALA A 32 -9.06 0.64 0.95
C ALA A 32 -7.69 1.09 1.53
N GLY A 33 -6.99 2.04 0.88
CA GLY A 33 -5.68 2.50 1.36
C GLY A 33 -5.02 3.54 0.45
N PHE A 34 -3.78 3.27 0.02
CA PHE A 34 -3.03 4.23 -0.79
C PHE A 34 -3.63 4.45 -2.19
N THR A 35 -3.34 5.58 -2.81
CA THR A 35 -3.52 5.79 -4.25
C THR A 35 -2.39 6.62 -4.82
N SER A 36 -2.01 6.34 -6.06
CA SER A 36 -1.13 7.21 -6.86
C SER A 36 -1.81 8.52 -7.29
N GLY A 37 -3.14 8.57 -7.29
CA GLY A 37 -3.89 9.49 -8.15
C GLY A 37 -3.86 9.04 -9.63
N PHE A 38 -4.38 9.88 -10.52
CA PHE A 38 -4.46 9.60 -11.96
C PHE A 38 -3.17 9.98 -12.69
N GLN A 39 -2.50 8.96 -13.20
CA GLN A 39 -1.23 9.05 -13.90
C GLN A 39 -1.46 8.98 -15.41
N ALA A 40 -1.67 10.16 -16.02
CA ALA A 40 -1.88 10.31 -17.45
C ALA A 40 -0.53 10.45 -18.19
N VAL A 41 -0.28 9.57 -19.16
CA VAL A 41 0.93 9.57 -20.00
C VAL A 41 0.53 9.44 -21.47
N GLY A 42 0.84 10.46 -22.28
CA GLY A 42 0.58 10.44 -23.71
C GLY A 42 1.45 9.43 -24.46
N THR A 43 1.08 9.07 -25.69
CA THR A 43 1.73 7.99 -26.49
C THR A 43 3.22 8.19 -26.76
N SER A 44 3.72 9.43 -26.62
CA SER A 44 5.14 9.81 -26.70
C SER A 44 5.61 10.59 -25.47
N GLY A 45 4.89 10.46 -24.34
CA GLY A 45 5.19 11.14 -23.09
C GLY A 45 6.26 10.42 -22.26
N SER A 46 6.91 11.17 -21.36
CA SER A 46 7.79 10.57 -20.35
C SER A 46 6.99 9.71 -19.38
N PRO A 47 7.43 8.47 -19.06
CA PRO A 47 6.81 7.66 -18.02
C PRO A 47 6.75 8.39 -16.67
N THR A 48 5.71 8.10 -15.89
CA THR A 48 5.61 8.55 -14.49
C THR A 48 5.70 7.35 -13.55
N THR A 49 6.21 7.54 -12.34
CA THR A 49 6.36 6.47 -11.35
C THR A 49 5.72 6.88 -10.02
N PHE A 50 4.95 5.98 -9.43
CA PHE A 50 4.50 6.03 -8.04
C PHE A 50 5.16 4.90 -7.25
N SER A 51 5.62 5.19 -6.03
CA SER A 51 6.43 4.27 -5.22
C SER A 51 5.78 4.01 -3.87
N ILE A 52 5.76 2.75 -3.43
CA ILE A 52 5.35 2.36 -2.07
C ILE A 52 6.45 1.60 -1.34
N LEU A 53 6.55 1.81 -0.03
CA LEU A 53 7.38 1.01 0.86
C LEU A 53 6.60 -0.24 1.31
N VAL A 54 7.20 -1.41 1.14
CA VAL A 54 6.65 -2.68 1.61
C VAL A 54 6.87 -2.78 3.12
N ASN A 55 5.81 -2.53 3.89
CA ASN A 55 5.82 -2.58 5.35
C ASN A 55 5.32 -3.93 5.92
N THR A 56 4.92 -4.87 5.06
CA THR A 56 4.39 -6.18 5.47
C THR A 56 4.61 -7.25 4.40
N THR A 57 4.79 -8.50 4.82
CA THR A 57 4.74 -9.68 3.93
C THR A 57 3.31 -10.13 3.62
N SER A 58 2.29 -9.49 4.21
CA SER A 58 0.88 -9.77 3.90
C SER A 58 0.50 -9.37 2.47
N PRO A 59 -0.49 -10.05 1.83
CA PRO A 59 -0.89 -9.75 0.47
C PRO A 59 -1.46 -8.33 0.33
N THR A 60 -0.90 -7.54 -0.58
CA THR A 60 -1.40 -6.21 -0.93
C THR A 60 -2.06 -6.25 -2.30
N TRP A 61 -3.31 -5.82 -2.33
CA TRP A 61 -4.21 -5.87 -3.48
C TRP A 61 -4.35 -4.46 -4.06
N VAL A 62 -4.23 -4.32 -5.38
CA VAL A 62 -4.16 -3.02 -6.06
C VAL A 62 -4.97 -3.07 -7.35
N TYR A 63 -5.69 -2.00 -7.66
CA TYR A 63 -6.48 -1.84 -8.88
C TYR A 63 -6.24 -0.49 -9.55
N CYS A 64 -6.58 -0.41 -10.84
CA CYS A 64 -6.68 0.85 -11.57
C CYS A 64 -8.10 1.42 -11.44
N ALA A 65 -8.22 2.61 -10.86
CA ALA A 65 -9.49 3.29 -10.58
C ALA A 65 -10.09 4.04 -11.79
N GLN A 66 -9.43 4.00 -12.96
CA GLN A 66 -10.01 4.47 -14.22
C GLN A 66 -11.27 3.66 -14.56
N ALA A 67 -12.32 4.34 -15.05
CA ALA A 67 -13.63 3.75 -15.28
C ALA A 67 -13.56 2.50 -16.18
N GLY A 68 -14.10 1.37 -15.70
CA GLY A 68 -14.10 0.09 -16.41
C GLY A 68 -12.77 -0.68 -16.40
N HIS A 69 -11.63 -0.06 -16.03
CA HIS A 69 -10.33 -0.75 -16.08
C HIS A 69 -10.25 -1.90 -15.07
N CYS A 70 -10.70 -1.70 -13.83
CA CYS A 70 -10.76 -2.76 -12.84
C CYS A 70 -11.68 -3.92 -13.28
N GLN A 71 -12.84 -3.58 -13.86
CA GLN A 71 -13.82 -4.54 -14.39
C GLN A 71 -13.32 -5.28 -15.63
N ALA A 72 -12.36 -4.72 -16.38
CA ALA A 72 -11.61 -5.40 -17.43
C ALA A 72 -10.46 -6.28 -16.88
N GLY A 73 -10.29 -6.36 -15.55
CA GLY A 73 -9.25 -7.16 -14.90
C GLY A 73 -7.91 -6.42 -14.70
N MET A 74 -7.88 -5.09 -14.78
CA MET A 74 -6.67 -4.28 -14.53
C MET A 74 -6.38 -4.15 -13.03
N VAL A 75 -5.88 -5.24 -12.47
CA VAL A 75 -5.52 -5.40 -11.06
C VAL A 75 -4.12 -6.01 -10.92
N MET A 76 -3.50 -5.81 -9.76
CA MET A 76 -2.17 -6.30 -9.40
C MET A 76 -2.19 -6.89 -7.98
N ALA A 77 -1.22 -7.74 -7.66
CA ALA A 77 -1.01 -8.18 -6.29
C ALA A 77 0.47 -8.39 -5.91
N ILE A 78 0.83 -7.85 -4.75
CA ILE A 78 2.13 -8.00 -4.09
C ILE A 78 1.95 -9.00 -2.96
N ASN A 79 2.87 -9.95 -2.81
CA ASN A 79 2.85 -11.00 -1.78
C ASN A 79 1.56 -11.87 -1.78
N ALA A 80 0.89 -11.99 -2.92
CA ALA A 80 -0.25 -12.90 -3.07
C ALA A 80 0.17 -14.38 -3.01
N PRO A 81 -0.59 -15.23 -2.29
CA PRO A 81 -0.48 -16.68 -2.36
C PRO A 81 -0.48 -17.21 -3.81
N THR A 82 0.33 -18.24 -4.03
CA THR A 82 0.37 -19.00 -5.30
C THR A 82 -0.70 -20.09 -5.38
N SER A 83 -1.35 -20.42 -4.25
CA SER A 83 -2.37 -21.46 -4.13
C SER A 83 -3.46 -21.09 -3.10
N GLY A 84 -4.51 -21.91 -3.04
CA GLY A 84 -5.66 -21.67 -2.17
C GLY A 84 -6.60 -20.58 -2.69
N ASN A 85 -7.44 -20.05 -1.80
CA ASN A 85 -8.59 -19.23 -2.21
C ASN A 85 -8.21 -17.78 -2.58
N LYS A 86 -7.13 -17.23 -1.99
CA LYS A 86 -6.73 -15.82 -2.17
C LYS A 86 -5.52 -15.67 -3.09
N THR A 87 -5.61 -16.20 -4.31
CA THR A 87 -4.57 -16.05 -5.35
C THR A 87 -4.81 -14.79 -6.19
N PHE A 88 -3.79 -14.36 -6.95
CA PHE A 88 -3.96 -13.29 -7.95
C PHE A 88 -5.03 -13.64 -9.01
N ALA A 89 -5.13 -14.92 -9.43
CA ALA A 89 -6.14 -15.36 -10.38
C ALA A 89 -7.56 -15.22 -9.80
N ALA A 90 -7.77 -15.60 -8.53
CA ALA A 90 -9.05 -15.43 -7.84
C ALA A 90 -9.41 -13.94 -7.67
N PHE A 91 -8.42 -13.08 -7.38
CA PHE A 91 -8.60 -11.63 -7.30
C PHE A 91 -8.98 -10.99 -8.64
N GLN A 92 -8.30 -11.34 -9.73
CA GLN A 92 -8.65 -10.88 -11.08
C GLN A 92 -9.98 -11.48 -11.58
N ALA A 93 -10.40 -12.62 -11.06
CA ALA A 93 -11.75 -13.14 -11.26
C ALA A 93 -12.80 -12.23 -10.59
N LEU A 94 -12.65 -11.96 -9.29
CA LEU A 94 -13.55 -11.04 -8.56
C LEU A 94 -13.61 -9.65 -9.19
N ALA A 95 -12.47 -9.11 -9.66
CA ALA A 95 -12.41 -7.80 -10.31
C ALA A 95 -13.31 -7.71 -11.56
N LYS A 96 -13.43 -8.78 -12.34
CA LYS A 96 -14.30 -8.87 -13.53
C LYS A 96 -15.76 -9.22 -13.20
N GLY A 97 -16.10 -9.37 -11.92
CA GLY A 97 -17.45 -9.74 -11.47
C GLY A 97 -17.72 -11.25 -11.36
N ASP A 98 -16.68 -12.10 -11.37
CA ASP A 98 -16.84 -13.55 -11.19
C ASP A 98 -17.20 -13.88 -9.73
N VAL A 99 -18.48 -13.72 -9.33
CA VAL A 99 -18.97 -13.93 -7.95
C VAL A 99 -18.77 -15.34 -7.39
N ASN A 100 -18.50 -16.32 -8.26
CA ASN A 100 -18.14 -17.69 -7.89
C ASN A 100 -16.65 -17.85 -7.54
N SER A 101 -15.84 -16.81 -7.70
CA SER A 101 -14.42 -16.84 -7.35
C SER A 101 -14.23 -16.95 -5.82
N PRO A 102 -13.31 -17.80 -5.33
CA PRO A 102 -13.21 -18.09 -3.90
C PRO A 102 -12.94 -16.85 -3.03
N GLY A 103 -13.93 -16.45 -2.23
CA GLY A 103 -13.81 -15.35 -1.26
C GLY A 103 -14.36 -14.00 -1.73
N GLY A 104 -15.21 -13.98 -2.76
CA GLY A 104 -16.03 -12.81 -3.07
C GLY A 104 -17.10 -12.54 -2.00
N SER A 105 -17.21 -11.28 -1.59
CA SER A 105 -18.43 -10.76 -0.95
C SER A 105 -19.44 -10.41 -2.04
N THR A 106 -20.74 -10.55 -1.77
CA THR A 106 -21.79 -10.08 -2.69
C THR A 106 -21.63 -8.57 -2.92
N PRO A 107 -21.51 -8.08 -4.17
CA PRO A 107 -21.23 -6.68 -4.42
C PRO A 107 -22.42 -5.80 -4.02
N THR A 108 -22.19 -4.88 -3.07
CA THR A 108 -23.13 -3.80 -2.77
C THR A 108 -23.12 -2.79 -3.93
N PRO A 109 -24.28 -2.39 -4.49
CA PRO A 109 -24.32 -1.40 -5.55
C PRO A 109 -23.72 -0.06 -5.10
N ALA A 110 -22.67 0.40 -5.78
CA ALA A 110 -22.09 1.71 -5.55
C ALA A 110 -23.08 2.80 -6.00
N ALA A 111 -23.54 3.64 -5.06
CA ALA A 111 -24.47 4.72 -5.35
C ALA A 111 -23.81 5.80 -6.23
N SER A 112 -24.41 6.08 -7.38
CA SER A 112 -23.98 7.14 -8.30
C SER A 112 -24.39 8.52 -7.76
N VAL A 113 -23.45 9.23 -7.15
CA VAL A 113 -23.59 10.66 -6.81
C VAL A 113 -23.03 11.53 -7.95
N SER A 114 -23.80 12.53 -8.37
CA SER A 114 -23.46 13.43 -9.48
C SER A 114 -23.82 14.87 -9.13
N GLY A 115 -22.84 15.77 -9.25
CA GLY A 115 -22.92 17.16 -8.78
C GLY A 115 -22.79 17.29 -7.24
N GLY A 116 -22.23 18.36 -6.70
CA GLY A 116 -21.53 19.47 -7.37
C GLY A 116 -21.42 20.69 -6.45
N GLY A 117 -20.21 21.21 -6.21
CA GLY A 117 -19.98 22.39 -5.36
C GLY A 117 -18.54 22.45 -4.85
N SER A 118 -17.96 23.65 -4.81
CA SER A 118 -16.53 23.86 -4.53
C SER A 118 -16.26 24.39 -3.11
N ALA A 119 -15.06 24.06 -2.60
CA ALA A 119 -14.11 24.87 -1.82
C ALA A 119 -14.55 26.26 -1.27
N SER A 120 -14.19 26.72 -0.07
CA SER A 120 -13.41 26.20 1.08
C SER A 120 -13.78 27.08 2.32
N SER A 121 -13.20 27.09 3.52
CA SER A 121 -11.89 26.74 4.12
C SER A 121 -12.10 26.41 5.64
N ALA A 122 -11.17 26.36 6.60
CA ALA A 122 -9.73 26.65 6.70
C ALA A 122 -9.08 25.88 7.89
N SER A 123 -7.75 25.95 7.96
CA SER A 123 -6.85 25.64 9.09
C SER A 123 -7.27 26.33 10.43
N SER A 124 -6.75 25.98 11.63
CA SER A 124 -5.38 25.57 11.97
C SER A 124 -5.22 24.84 13.32
N SER A 125 -4.06 24.18 13.48
CA SER A 125 -3.25 24.07 14.71
C SER A 125 -3.85 23.52 16.02
N VAL A 126 -3.24 22.45 16.54
CA VAL A 126 -2.73 22.41 17.92
C VAL A 126 -1.32 21.80 17.92
N SER A 127 -0.43 22.32 18.77
CA SER A 127 0.94 21.82 18.94
C SER A 127 1.17 21.39 20.39
N SER A 128 1.75 20.19 20.55
CA SER A 128 2.60 19.75 21.67
C SER A 128 2.43 20.41 23.06
N THR A 129 1.87 19.66 24.03
CA THR A 129 2.51 19.41 25.35
C THR A 129 1.71 18.43 26.21
N PRO A 130 2.32 17.38 26.80
CA PRO A 130 1.74 16.61 27.88
C PRO A 130 2.25 17.08 29.26
N GLY A 131 1.35 17.20 30.24
CA GLY A 131 1.66 17.60 31.62
C GLY A 131 1.41 16.49 32.66
N ALA A 132 2.21 16.52 33.73
CA ALA A 132 2.20 15.69 34.95
C ALA A 132 0.82 15.37 35.57
N SER A 133 0.58 14.31 36.38
CA SER A 133 1.31 13.05 36.77
C SER A 133 0.24 12.12 37.45
N ALA A 134 0.39 11.22 38.45
CA ALA A 134 1.45 10.80 39.40
C ALA A 134 1.07 9.45 40.10
N ALA A 135 1.96 8.95 41.00
CA ALA A 135 1.73 7.96 42.09
C ALA A 135 1.48 6.46 41.70
N SER A 136 1.94 5.44 42.45
CA SER A 136 2.92 5.36 43.58
C SER A 136 3.36 3.89 43.85
N GLY A 137 4.54 3.68 44.47
CA GLY A 137 5.06 2.38 44.98
C GLY A 137 6.44 2.00 44.40
N ALA A 138 7.55 2.15 45.14
CA ALA A 138 8.12 1.18 46.10
C ALA A 138 8.52 -0.17 45.42
N ALA A 139 9.74 -0.36 44.88
CA ALA A 139 11.09 -0.40 45.50
C ALA A 139 11.30 -1.63 46.43
N SER A 140 12.45 -2.32 46.48
CA SER A 140 13.83 -2.02 46.02
C SER A 140 14.37 -3.12 45.06
N ALA A 141 15.65 -3.46 44.81
CA ALA A 141 16.97 -3.15 45.39
C ALA A 141 18.14 -3.32 44.37
N ALA A 142 19.38 -3.56 44.84
CA ALA A 142 20.66 -3.67 44.10
C ALA A 142 21.59 -4.73 44.80
N PRO A 143 22.83 -5.08 44.34
CA PRO A 143 23.66 -4.41 43.33
C PRO A 143 24.56 -5.31 42.41
N SER A 144 25.40 -4.64 41.60
CA SER A 144 26.74 -5.05 41.12
C SER A 144 26.89 -6.16 40.07
N GLY A 145 27.51 -5.81 38.92
CA GLY A 145 28.08 -6.80 37.99
C GLY A 145 28.66 -6.22 36.68
N GLY A 146 29.99 -6.06 36.62
CA GLY A 146 30.79 -6.10 35.38
C GLY A 146 30.58 -5.00 34.31
N ALA A 147 31.46 -4.00 34.29
CA ALA A 147 31.66 -3.17 33.10
C ALA A 147 32.70 -3.83 32.16
N LEU A 148 32.32 -4.09 30.90
CA LEU A 148 33.24 -4.44 29.82
C LEU A 148 32.86 -3.66 28.55
N ALA A 149 33.72 -2.71 28.17
CA ALA A 149 33.58 -1.98 26.91
C ALA A 149 34.18 -2.79 25.76
N SER A 150 33.53 -2.77 24.59
CA SER A 150 34.11 -3.30 23.35
C SER A 150 33.57 -2.54 22.14
N SER A 151 34.45 -1.72 21.56
CA SER A 151 34.56 -1.34 20.14
C SER A 151 33.30 -1.42 19.26
N THR A 152 32.86 -0.27 18.75
CA THR A 152 32.26 -0.21 17.42
C THR A 152 33.22 -0.79 16.37
N PRO A 153 32.68 -1.34 15.29
CA PRO A 153 33.08 -0.82 13.99
C PRO A 153 31.88 -0.19 13.28
N SER A 154 32.05 1.04 12.80
CA SER A 154 31.08 1.69 11.92
C SER A 154 31.13 1.05 10.53
N THR A 155 30.56 -0.14 10.39
CA THR A 155 30.31 -0.74 9.08
C THR A 155 29.30 0.12 8.33
N TRP A 156 29.79 0.79 7.30
CA TRP A 156 28.93 1.46 6.31
C TRP A 156 28.10 0.41 5.59
N TYR A 157 26.95 0.08 6.16
CA TYR A 157 25.88 -0.56 5.42
C TYR A 157 25.36 0.44 4.39
N LEU A 158 26.05 0.47 3.24
CA LEU A 158 25.42 0.80 1.99
C LEU A 158 24.32 -0.25 1.81
N ILE A 159 23.11 0.06 2.31
CA ILE A 159 21.92 -0.71 1.99
C ILE A 159 21.67 -0.43 0.51
N LEU A 160 22.35 -1.21 -0.33
CA LEU A 160 22.06 -1.34 -1.74
C LEU A 160 20.75 -2.10 -1.83
N SER A 161 19.66 -1.38 -1.56
CA SER A 161 18.29 -1.83 -1.83
C SER A 161 18.18 -2.02 -3.34
N LEU A 162 18.61 -3.20 -3.79
CA LEU A 162 18.27 -3.78 -5.08
C LEU A 162 16.79 -4.15 -5.05
N GLY A 163 15.94 -3.15 -4.80
CA GLY A 163 14.51 -3.20 -5.04
C GLY A 163 14.34 -3.38 -6.54
N VAL A 164 14.34 -4.66 -6.95
CA VAL A 164 14.24 -5.08 -8.34
C VAL A 164 13.03 -4.35 -8.92
N PRO A 165 13.20 -3.47 -9.92
CA PRO A 165 12.09 -2.69 -10.44
C PRO A 165 11.18 -3.63 -11.23
N PHE A 166 10.21 -4.22 -10.52
CA PHE A 166 9.15 -5.04 -11.08
C PHE A 166 8.25 -4.16 -11.95
N LEU A 167 8.70 -3.94 -13.18
CA LEU A 167 8.11 -3.03 -14.15
C LEU A 167 6.77 -3.59 -14.66
N PHE A 168 5.71 -3.35 -13.90
CA PHE A 168 4.34 -3.45 -14.39
C PHE A 168 4.14 -2.38 -15.47
N LYS A 169 4.31 -2.78 -16.72
CA LYS A 169 4.16 -1.90 -17.89
C LYS A 169 2.67 -1.69 -18.15
N PHE A 170 2.21 -0.44 -18.01
CA PHE A 170 0.91 0.06 -18.45
C PHE A 170 1.11 1.00 -19.64
#